data_AF-A0A964AU30-F1
#
_entry.id   AF-A0A964AU30-F1
#
_cell.length_a   1.000
_cell.length_b   1.000
_cell.length_c   1.000
_cell.angle_alpha   90.00
_cell.angle_beta   90.00
_cell.angle_gamma   90.00
#
_symmetry.space_group_name_H-M   'P 1'
#
loop_
_entity.id
_entity.type
_entity.pdbx_description
1 polymer ?
#
loop_
_entity_poly.entity_id
_entity_poly.type
_entity_poly.pdbx_seq_one_letter_code
_entity_poly.pdbx_strand_id
1 'polypeptide(L)'
;MLLLMVPLALAAPDGLALKLTDPRGEVIAEQLAPLPLALRLEQTLGGQNYTIAVRSEAGDGITLDVAGPRHAGSAALPLGEGGHTVAQVALRAPRAARAEVGQKPLTWTLDVQRIEPLTPLPHDPEPPADWPQRSFALAWDDAGLYADPRDREASERSRVLPEGRQDPATQASPMRVVAHWEARRVELETVVSQPEAHCHINGPPPRGYAFQYFVSRDDLVPVTTREVRVDHPDGSGLTLAAGVAVRPLPDGRYGVTLDGVQFEVDLPEDAVGLQYRPSGHFLRQETGLTLTPDAQGVLGTLGGTEVHGAQPWVVQGRQGLVEPIVTLRTDCAELRLRAEPERLTVAP
;
A
#
# COMPACT_ATOMS: atom_id res chain seq x y z
N MET A 1 -28.43 -7.91 7.60
CA MET A 1 -27.98 -6.53 7.81
C MET A 1 -26.49 -6.50 7.46
N LEU A 2 -26.15 -6.29 6.19
CA LEU A 2 -24.77 -6.14 5.74
C LEU A 2 -24.33 -4.71 6.11
N LEU A 3 -23.37 -4.55 7.01
CA LEU A 3 -22.67 -3.29 7.15
C LEU A 3 -21.81 -3.11 5.89
N LEU A 4 -22.05 -2.03 5.15
CA LEU A 4 -21.17 -1.60 4.07
C LEU A 4 -19.81 -1.23 4.67
N MET A 5 -18.75 -1.86 4.17
CA MET A 5 -17.43 -1.21 4.12
C MET A 5 -17.40 -0.43 2.80
N VAL A 6 -17.81 0.84 2.87
CA VAL A 6 -17.68 1.77 1.74
C VAL A 6 -16.20 2.14 1.63
N PRO A 7 -15.52 1.89 0.51
CA PRO A 7 -14.17 2.40 0.31
C PRO A 7 -14.23 3.94 0.28
N LEU A 8 -13.58 4.60 1.25
CA LEU A 8 -13.33 6.04 1.19
C LEU A 8 -12.39 6.33 0.02
N ALA A 9 -12.93 6.57 -1.17
CA ALA A 9 -12.17 7.14 -2.26
C ALA A 9 -11.64 8.51 -1.82
N LEU A 10 -10.32 8.71 -1.86
CA LEU A 10 -9.76 10.06 -1.73
C LEU A 10 -10.31 10.92 -2.87
N ALA A 11 -11.17 11.86 -2.47
CA ALA A 11 -11.45 13.15 -3.08
C ALA A 11 -11.29 13.23 -4.61
N ALA A 12 -12.23 12.64 -5.35
CA ALA A 12 -12.81 13.45 -6.41
C ALA A 12 -13.61 14.55 -5.68
N PRO A 13 -13.28 15.85 -5.83
CA PRO A 13 -13.92 16.92 -5.07
C PRO A 13 -15.44 16.99 -5.29
N ASP A 14 -15.95 16.33 -6.33
CA ASP A 14 -17.37 16.05 -6.56
C ASP A 14 -17.54 14.61 -7.08
N GLY A 15 -17.97 13.70 -6.20
CA GLY A 15 -18.24 12.30 -6.53
C GLY A 15 -19.71 11.95 -6.43
N LEU A 16 -20.15 10.97 -7.21
CA LEU A 16 -21.50 10.42 -7.14
C LEU A 16 -21.44 8.95 -6.72
N ALA A 17 -22.20 8.58 -5.69
CA ALA A 17 -22.57 7.19 -5.46
C ALA A 17 -23.83 6.87 -6.26
N LEU A 18 -23.75 5.84 -7.08
CA LEU A 18 -24.82 5.43 -8.00
C LEU A 18 -25.25 4.00 -7.69
N LYS A 19 -26.55 3.78 -7.59
CA LYS A 19 -27.14 2.46 -7.46
C LYS A 19 -28.27 2.28 -8.46
N LEU A 20 -28.08 1.38 -9.41
CA LEU A 20 -29.05 1.06 -10.45
C LEU A 20 -29.73 -0.28 -10.13
N THR A 21 -31.06 -0.23 -10.02
CA THR A 21 -31.90 -1.38 -9.72
C THR A 21 -32.81 -1.68 -10.90
N ASP A 22 -32.94 -2.96 -11.25
CA ASP A 22 -33.74 -3.43 -12.37
C ASP A 22 -35.23 -3.65 -12.00
N PRO A 23 -36.10 -3.99 -12.96
CA PRO A 23 -37.53 -4.23 -12.69
C PRO A 23 -37.84 -5.38 -11.74
N ARG A 24 -36.88 -6.27 -11.47
CA ARG A 24 -37.02 -7.39 -10.51
C ARG A 24 -36.62 -6.98 -9.09
N GLY A 25 -36.08 -5.78 -8.91
CA GLY A 25 -35.54 -5.29 -7.64
C GLY A 25 -34.09 -5.70 -7.39
N GLU A 26 -33.39 -6.22 -8.41
CA GLU A 26 -31.98 -6.61 -8.31
C GLU A 26 -31.07 -5.41 -8.60
N VAL A 27 -29.99 -5.27 -7.82
CA VAL A 27 -28.96 -4.26 -8.06
C VAL A 27 -28.08 -4.76 -9.21
N ILE A 28 -28.06 -4.03 -10.32
CA ILE A 28 -27.31 -4.40 -11.53
C ILE A 28 -26.07 -3.54 -11.76
N ALA A 29 -25.95 -2.41 -11.06
CA ALA A 29 -24.72 -1.65 -10.94
C ALA A 29 -24.71 -0.84 -9.64
N GLU A 30 -23.56 -0.81 -8.98
CA GLU A 30 -23.28 0.01 -7.80
C GLU A 30 -21.85 0.54 -7.94
N GLN A 31 -21.68 1.86 -8.07
CA GLN A 31 -20.38 2.46 -8.35
C GLN A 31 -20.22 3.85 -7.75
N LEU A 32 -18.98 4.17 -7.38
CA LEU A 32 -18.52 5.54 -7.16
C LEU A 32 -17.96 6.06 -8.48
N ALA A 33 -18.51 7.16 -8.98
CA ALA A 33 -18.09 7.69 -10.28
C ALA A 33 -17.70 9.18 -10.18
N PRO A 34 -16.56 9.57 -10.78
CA PRO A 34 -16.24 10.97 -10.99
C PRO A 34 -17.13 11.57 -12.09
N LEU A 35 -17.30 12.90 -12.06
CA LEU A 35 -17.89 13.65 -13.17
C LEU A 35 -16.81 14.03 -14.22
N PRO A 36 -17.11 14.00 -15.53
CA PRO A 36 -18.39 13.62 -16.13
C PRO A 36 -18.61 12.09 -16.14
N LEU A 37 -19.86 11.69 -15.90
CA LEU A 37 -20.30 10.30 -15.84
C LEU A 37 -20.81 9.84 -17.20
N ALA A 38 -20.35 8.68 -17.66
CA ALA A 38 -20.91 7.96 -18.80
C ALA A 38 -20.90 6.45 -18.55
N LEU A 39 -21.99 5.91 -18.00
CA LEU A 39 -22.20 4.48 -17.80
C LEU A 39 -23.12 3.94 -18.91
N ARG A 40 -22.76 2.78 -19.48
CA ARG A 40 -23.63 2.06 -20.42
C ARG A 40 -23.63 0.57 -20.07
N LEU A 41 -24.82 0.01 -19.93
CA LEU A 41 -25.06 -1.38 -19.57
C LEU A 41 -26.02 -2.03 -20.58
N GLU A 42 -25.89 -3.33 -20.75
CA GLU A 42 -26.84 -4.15 -21.49
C GLU A 42 -27.49 -5.16 -20.54
N GLN A 43 -28.82 -5.27 -20.62
CA GLN A 43 -29.59 -6.20 -19.79
C GLN A 43 -30.58 -6.98 -20.65
N THR A 44 -30.68 -8.29 -20.41
CA THR A 44 -31.71 -9.13 -21.04
C THR A 44 -32.84 -9.42 -20.06
N LEU A 45 -34.09 -9.15 -20.45
CA LEU A 45 -35.28 -9.43 -19.63
C LEU A 45 -36.42 -9.96 -20.51
N GLY A 46 -37.03 -11.10 -20.14
CA GLY A 46 -38.03 -11.77 -20.98
C GLY A 46 -37.52 -12.12 -22.39
N GLY A 47 -36.21 -12.41 -22.53
CA GLY A 47 -35.56 -12.68 -23.81
C GLY A 47 -35.42 -11.47 -24.75
N GLN A 48 -35.48 -10.25 -24.22
CA GLN A 48 -35.29 -9.01 -24.98
C GLN A 48 -34.12 -8.21 -24.38
N ASN A 49 -33.32 -7.58 -25.23
CA ASN A 49 -32.18 -6.76 -24.79
C ASN A 49 -32.59 -5.30 -24.60
N TYR A 50 -32.12 -4.72 -23.50
CA TYR A 50 -32.29 -3.33 -23.12
C TYR A 50 -30.92 -2.70 -22.95
N THR A 51 -30.73 -1.50 -23.48
CA THR A 51 -29.56 -0.67 -23.21
C THR A 51 -29.93 0.36 -22.17
N ILE A 52 -29.16 0.41 -21.08
CA ILE A 52 -29.30 1.42 -20.03
C ILE A 52 -28.09 2.33 -20.10
N ALA A 53 -28.32 3.64 -20.19
CA ALA A 53 -27.26 4.63 -20.15
C ALA A 53 -27.50 5.62 -19.02
N VAL A 54 -26.46 5.91 -18.25
CA VAL A 54 -26.45 6.98 -17.25
C VAL A 54 -25.41 8.00 -17.67
N ARG A 55 -25.81 9.26 -17.83
CA ARG A 55 -24.93 10.33 -18.32
C ARG A 55 -25.05 11.56 -17.44
N SER A 56 -23.94 12.24 -17.17
CA SER A 56 -23.99 13.60 -16.63
C SER A 56 -24.21 14.60 -17.77
N GLU A 57 -25.12 15.54 -17.58
CA GLU A 57 -25.32 16.67 -18.49
C GLU A 57 -24.49 17.90 -18.05
N ALA A 58 -24.22 18.80 -18.99
CA ALA A 58 -23.59 20.07 -18.69
C ALA A 58 -24.57 20.96 -17.91
N GLY A 59 -24.47 20.96 -16.57
CA GLY A 59 -25.34 21.74 -15.68
C GLY A 59 -25.90 20.95 -14.49
N ASP A 60 -25.06 20.14 -13.84
CA ASP A 60 -25.38 19.38 -12.62
C ASP A 60 -26.60 18.44 -12.74
N GLY A 61 -26.88 17.92 -13.94
CA GLY A 61 -27.94 16.95 -14.17
C GLY A 61 -27.39 15.55 -14.44
N ILE A 62 -28.13 14.51 -14.04
CA ILE A 62 -27.91 13.15 -14.51
C ILE A 62 -29.13 12.68 -15.30
N THR A 63 -28.92 12.05 -16.44
CA THR A 63 -29.98 11.37 -17.18
C THR A 63 -29.85 9.86 -17.05
N LEU A 64 -30.98 9.20 -16.80
CA LEU A 64 -31.16 7.76 -16.96
C LEU A 64 -31.94 7.52 -18.25
N ASP A 65 -31.28 6.95 -19.25
CA ASP A 65 -31.91 6.53 -20.50
C ASP A 65 -32.04 5.01 -20.54
N VAL A 66 -33.23 4.51 -20.86
CA VAL A 66 -33.47 3.08 -21.08
C VAL A 66 -34.09 2.88 -22.46
N ALA A 67 -33.39 2.13 -23.31
CA ALA A 67 -33.83 1.79 -24.66
C ALA A 67 -34.04 0.28 -24.78
N GLY A 68 -35.25 -0.15 -25.13
CA GLY A 68 -35.58 -1.52 -25.49
C GLY A 68 -36.01 -1.64 -26.96
N PRO A 69 -36.40 -2.85 -27.42
CA PRO A 69 -36.63 -3.13 -28.84
C PRO A 69 -37.77 -2.33 -29.49
N ARG A 70 -38.71 -1.80 -28.71
CA ARG A 70 -39.89 -1.07 -29.19
C ARG A 70 -40.20 0.22 -28.43
N HIS A 71 -39.48 0.48 -27.34
CA HIS A 71 -39.78 1.54 -26.41
C HIS A 71 -38.49 2.14 -25.91
N ALA A 72 -38.47 3.46 -25.72
CA ALA A 72 -37.41 4.18 -25.04
C ALA A 72 -38.04 5.11 -24.02
N GLY A 73 -37.33 5.35 -22.92
CA GLY A 73 -37.71 6.27 -21.87
C GLY A 73 -36.47 6.94 -21.32
N SER A 74 -36.65 8.17 -20.82
CA SER A 74 -35.58 8.96 -20.22
C SER A 74 -36.14 9.63 -18.97
N ALA A 75 -35.30 9.75 -17.95
CA ALA A 75 -35.58 10.53 -16.74
C ALA A 75 -34.36 11.38 -16.41
N ALA A 76 -34.57 12.69 -16.25
CA ALA A 76 -33.55 13.61 -15.77
C ALA A 76 -33.65 13.77 -14.26
N LEU A 77 -32.50 13.76 -13.58
CA LEU A 77 -32.34 14.03 -12.16
C LEU A 77 -31.58 15.35 -12.02
N PRO A 78 -32.18 16.40 -11.46
CA PRO A 78 -31.40 17.54 -11.01
C PRO A 78 -30.55 17.12 -9.81
N LEU A 79 -29.23 17.34 -9.85
CA LEU A 79 -28.38 17.21 -8.66
C LEU A 79 -28.56 18.48 -7.83
N GLY A 80 -29.53 18.46 -6.92
CA GLY A 80 -29.67 19.54 -5.94
C GLY A 80 -28.43 19.66 -5.03
N GLU A 81 -28.27 20.82 -4.40
CA GLU A 81 -27.29 21.00 -3.32
C GLU A 81 -27.62 20.02 -2.17
N GLY A 82 -26.73 19.05 -1.92
CA GLY A 82 -26.79 18.15 -0.75
C GLY A 82 -27.83 17.01 -0.79
N GLY A 83 -28.41 16.67 -1.95
CA GLY A 83 -29.56 15.76 -2.03
C GLY A 83 -29.28 14.32 -2.48
N HIS A 84 -29.84 13.35 -1.75
CA HIS A 84 -30.19 12.01 -2.28
C HIS A 84 -31.34 12.16 -3.28
N THR A 85 -31.16 11.67 -4.51
CA THR A 85 -32.17 11.80 -5.58
C THR A 85 -32.40 10.46 -6.25
N VAL A 86 -33.68 10.16 -6.56
CA VAL A 86 -34.09 8.92 -7.21
C VAL A 86 -34.82 9.23 -8.51
N ALA A 87 -34.38 8.64 -9.62
CA ALA A 87 -35.14 8.59 -10.87
C ALA A 87 -35.71 7.21 -11.11
N GLN A 88 -36.83 7.20 -11.82
CA GLN A 88 -37.44 5.99 -12.33
C GLN A 88 -37.76 6.16 -13.81
N VAL A 89 -37.35 5.18 -14.62
CA VAL A 89 -37.81 5.04 -16.00
C VAL A 89 -38.70 3.81 -16.08
N ALA A 90 -39.97 4.04 -16.40
CA ALA A 90 -40.95 2.98 -16.57
C ALA A 90 -41.25 2.74 -18.06
N LEU A 91 -41.03 1.52 -18.53
CA LEU A 91 -41.41 1.09 -19.88
C LEU A 91 -42.58 0.10 -19.82
N ARG A 92 -43.37 0.07 -20.89
CA ARG A 92 -44.45 -0.90 -21.01
C ARG A 92 -43.86 -2.31 -21.16
N ALA A 93 -44.22 -3.22 -20.25
CA ALA A 93 -43.75 -4.59 -20.28
C ALA A 93 -44.28 -5.34 -21.54
N PRO A 94 -43.39 -5.85 -22.41
CA PRO A 94 -43.79 -6.74 -23.50
C PRO A 94 -44.36 -8.03 -22.91
N ARG A 95 -45.21 -8.72 -23.68
CA ARG A 95 -45.92 -9.93 -23.20
C ARG A 95 -44.96 -10.99 -22.63
N ALA A 96 -43.78 -11.16 -23.23
CA ALA A 96 -42.76 -12.09 -22.78
C ALA A 96 -42.20 -11.74 -21.39
N ALA A 97 -41.92 -10.46 -21.12
CA ALA A 97 -41.39 -10.02 -19.82
C ALA A 97 -42.45 -10.05 -18.70
N ARG A 98 -43.74 -10.00 -19.03
CA ARG A 98 -44.82 -10.06 -18.01
C ARG A 98 -44.86 -11.37 -17.23
N ALA A 99 -44.33 -12.45 -17.80
CA ALA A 99 -44.22 -13.72 -17.09
C ALA A 99 -43.19 -13.65 -15.95
N GLU A 100 -42.16 -12.82 -16.09
CA GLU A 100 -41.07 -12.68 -15.11
C GLU A 100 -41.36 -11.59 -14.07
N VAL A 101 -41.93 -10.46 -14.49
CA VAL A 101 -42.10 -9.27 -13.63
C VAL A 101 -43.56 -8.96 -13.28
N GLY A 102 -44.49 -9.80 -13.73
CA GLY A 102 -45.93 -9.62 -13.56
C GLY A 102 -46.55 -8.60 -14.52
N GLN A 103 -47.79 -8.18 -14.24
CA GLN A 103 -48.52 -7.22 -15.09
C GLN A 103 -48.09 -5.75 -14.90
N LYS A 104 -47.05 -5.49 -14.11
CA LYS A 104 -46.55 -4.14 -13.82
C LYS A 104 -45.69 -3.60 -14.97
N PRO A 105 -45.55 -2.28 -15.12
CA PRO A 105 -44.52 -1.68 -15.96
C PRO A 105 -43.13 -2.17 -15.56
N LEU A 106 -42.20 -2.21 -16.52
CA LEU A 106 -40.79 -2.46 -16.25
C LEU A 106 -40.19 -1.16 -15.73
N THR A 107 -39.82 -1.11 -14.45
CA THR A 107 -39.27 0.10 -13.83
C THR A 107 -37.80 -0.10 -13.49
N TRP A 108 -36.93 0.69 -14.10
CA TRP A 108 -35.54 0.83 -13.65
C TRP A 108 -35.44 2.02 -12.70
N THR A 109 -34.73 1.85 -11.61
CA THR A 109 -34.53 2.88 -10.58
C THR A 109 -33.06 3.24 -10.49
N LEU A 110 -32.73 4.51 -10.70
CA LEU A 110 -31.41 5.05 -10.45
C LEU A 110 -31.46 5.88 -9.17
N ASP A 111 -30.73 5.42 -8.17
CA ASP A 111 -30.51 6.12 -6.92
C ASP A 111 -29.13 6.80 -6.99
N VAL A 112 -29.12 8.11 -6.74
CA VAL A 112 -27.93 8.95 -6.83
C VAL A 112 -27.77 9.68 -5.50
N GLN A 113 -26.61 9.50 -4.89
CA GLN A 113 -26.20 10.28 -3.73
C GLN A 113 -24.99 11.12 -4.10
N ARG A 114 -25.13 12.45 -3.95
CA ARG A 114 -23.97 13.35 -4.00
C ARG A 114 -23.11 13.09 -2.77
N ILE A 115 -21.84 12.81 -3.01
CA ILE A 115 -20.85 12.72 -1.94
C ILE A 115 -20.31 14.13 -1.79
N GLU A 116 -20.67 14.80 -0.70
CA GLU A 116 -20.03 16.06 -0.36
C GLU A 116 -18.54 15.77 -0.16
N PRO A 117 -17.64 16.58 -0.76
CA PRO A 117 -16.24 16.50 -0.39
C PRO A 117 -16.19 16.68 1.12
N LEU A 118 -15.50 15.76 1.80
CA LEU A 118 -15.18 15.96 3.21
C LEU A 118 -14.61 17.37 3.31
N THR A 119 -15.32 18.25 4.04
CA THR A 119 -14.80 19.59 4.29
C THR A 119 -13.42 19.37 4.87
N PRO A 120 -12.33 19.85 4.23
CA PRO A 120 -11.02 19.69 4.82
C PRO A 120 -11.14 20.23 6.24
N LEU A 121 -10.82 19.36 7.21
CA LEU A 121 -10.77 19.79 8.61
C LEU A 121 -9.98 21.10 8.64
N PRO A 122 -10.44 22.11 9.41
CA PRO A 122 -9.80 23.42 9.44
C PRO A 122 -8.30 23.19 9.55
N HIS A 123 -7.56 23.59 8.52
CA HIS A 123 -6.17 23.22 8.34
C HIS A 123 -5.44 23.37 9.67
N ASP A 124 -5.02 22.24 10.23
CA ASP A 124 -3.89 22.23 11.14
C ASP A 124 -2.72 22.90 10.41
N PRO A 125 -1.83 23.59 11.15
CA PRO A 125 -0.83 24.47 10.58
C PRO A 125 -0.13 23.78 9.41
N GLU A 126 -0.13 24.47 8.26
CA GLU A 126 0.57 24.05 7.06
C GLU A 126 1.98 23.57 7.48
N PRO A 127 2.38 22.34 7.10
CA PRO A 127 3.67 21.81 7.50
C PRO A 127 4.77 22.82 7.14
N PRO A 128 5.76 23.04 8.02
CA PRO A 128 6.84 24.00 7.78
C PRO A 128 7.39 23.89 6.36
N ALA A 129 7.51 25.03 5.67
CA ALA A 129 7.91 25.11 4.25
C ALA A 129 9.31 24.54 3.97
N ASP A 130 10.11 24.28 5.01
CA ASP A 130 11.45 23.70 4.96
C ASP A 130 11.47 22.18 5.11
N TRP A 131 10.32 21.51 5.30
CA TRP A 131 10.32 20.05 5.33
C TRP A 131 10.60 19.46 3.94
N PRO A 132 11.48 18.43 3.86
CA PRO A 132 11.78 17.81 2.60
C PRO A 132 10.55 17.07 2.11
N GLN A 133 10.04 17.47 0.96
CA GLN A 133 8.82 16.93 0.33
C GLN A 133 8.89 15.43 -0.04
N ARG A 134 9.87 14.66 0.45
CA ARG A 134 10.15 13.25 0.12
C ARG A 134 10.80 12.51 1.29
N SER A 135 10.18 12.50 2.46
CA SER A 135 10.57 11.58 3.55
C SER A 135 9.58 10.43 3.66
N PHE A 136 10.12 9.29 4.11
CA PHE A 136 9.38 8.05 4.27
C PHE A 136 9.60 7.50 5.67
N ALA A 137 8.65 6.72 6.14
CA ALA A 137 8.76 5.91 7.35
C ALA A 137 8.42 4.47 7.01
N LEU A 138 8.82 3.54 7.89
CA LEU A 138 8.28 2.20 7.89
C LEU A 138 7.26 2.11 9.02
N ALA A 139 6.03 1.72 8.69
CA ALA A 139 4.99 1.45 9.68
C ALA A 139 4.80 -0.07 9.78
N TRP A 140 4.65 -0.58 11.00
CA TRP A 140 4.28 -1.98 11.20
C TRP A 140 2.93 -2.27 10.53
N ASP A 141 2.79 -3.45 9.92
CA ASP A 141 1.56 -3.83 9.22
C ASP A 141 0.36 -4.01 10.18
N ASP A 142 0.60 -4.13 11.50
CA ASP A 142 -0.42 -4.13 12.55
C ASP A 142 -0.59 -2.79 13.28
N ALA A 143 0.05 -1.73 12.78
CA ALA A 143 -0.08 -0.39 13.33
C ALA A 143 -1.56 0.02 13.46
N GLY A 144 -1.86 0.75 14.54
CA GLY A 144 -3.17 1.40 14.66
C GLY A 144 -3.28 2.51 13.62
N LEU A 145 -4.25 2.42 12.72
CA LEU A 145 -4.58 3.46 11.76
C LEU A 145 -5.68 4.33 12.35
N TYR A 146 -5.45 5.64 12.39
CA TYR A 146 -6.40 6.63 12.92
C TYR A 146 -6.84 7.56 11.79
N ALA A 147 -8.14 7.87 11.73
CA ALA A 147 -8.71 8.79 10.75
C ALA A 147 -8.48 10.26 11.16
N ASP A 148 -8.47 10.55 12.46
CA ASP A 148 -8.16 11.86 13.03
C ASP A 148 -7.02 11.74 14.05
N PRO A 149 -6.07 12.68 14.11
CA PRO A 149 -4.95 12.61 15.04
C PRO A 149 -5.38 12.79 16.51
N ARG A 150 -6.62 13.22 16.77
CA ARG A 150 -7.22 13.35 18.11
C ARG A 150 -8.00 12.10 18.53
N ASP A 151 -8.23 11.15 17.63
CA ASP A 151 -8.96 9.91 17.93
C ASP A 151 -8.26 9.15 19.06
N ARG A 152 -9.01 8.69 20.07
CA ARG A 152 -8.41 7.96 21.20
C ARG A 152 -8.14 6.49 20.88
N GLU A 153 -8.85 5.94 19.91
CA GLU A 153 -8.79 4.54 19.50
C GLU A 153 -8.52 4.48 18.01
N ALA A 154 -7.78 3.46 17.58
CA ALA A 154 -7.52 3.24 16.16
C ALA A 154 -8.83 2.84 15.47
N SER A 155 -9.12 3.44 14.32
CA SER A 155 -10.28 3.08 13.51
C SER A 155 -10.11 1.70 12.87
N GLU A 156 -8.88 1.32 12.54
CA GLU A 156 -8.57 0.09 11.84
C GLU A 156 -7.14 -0.40 12.12
N ARG A 157 -6.87 -1.66 11.77
CA ARG A 157 -5.51 -2.19 11.59
C ARG A 157 -5.45 -2.86 10.22
N SER A 158 -4.42 -2.57 9.43
CA SER A 158 -4.24 -3.18 8.11
C SER A 158 -4.07 -4.70 8.16
N ARG A 159 -3.48 -5.21 9.25
CA ARG A 159 -3.23 -6.64 9.45
C ARG A 159 -3.21 -6.96 10.95
N VAL A 160 -3.53 -8.21 11.29
CA VAL A 160 -3.17 -8.78 12.59
C VAL A 160 -1.90 -9.60 12.36
N LEU A 161 -0.79 -9.18 12.96
CA LEU A 161 0.46 -9.93 12.92
C LEU A 161 0.41 -11.09 13.93
N PRO A 162 1.09 -12.23 13.65
CA PRO A 162 1.35 -13.24 14.68
C PRO A 162 2.14 -12.61 15.83
N GLU A 163 2.13 -13.25 17.00
CA GLU A 163 2.61 -12.66 18.25
C GLU A 163 4.00 -12.01 18.14
N GLY A 164 4.02 -10.68 18.17
CA GLY A 164 5.23 -9.85 18.19
C GLY A 164 5.66 -9.27 16.83
N ARG A 165 6.10 -8.01 16.88
CA ARG A 165 6.80 -7.28 15.81
C ARG A 165 8.27 -7.72 15.78
N GLN A 166 8.52 -8.87 15.17
CA GLN A 166 9.82 -9.55 15.24
C GLN A 166 10.67 -9.34 13.98
N ASP A 167 10.04 -9.19 12.82
CA ASP A 167 10.73 -9.10 11.54
C ASP A 167 10.18 -7.95 10.69
N PRO A 168 10.75 -6.73 10.83
CA PRO A 168 10.27 -5.59 10.06
C PRO A 168 10.43 -5.76 8.55
N ALA A 169 11.33 -6.64 8.08
CA ALA A 169 11.52 -6.87 6.65
C ALA A 169 10.30 -7.50 5.96
N THR A 170 9.47 -8.21 6.73
CA THR A 170 8.28 -8.91 6.23
C THR A 170 6.97 -8.44 6.88
N GLN A 171 7.07 -7.58 7.88
CA GLN A 171 5.94 -7.12 8.70
C GLN A 171 5.78 -5.61 8.74
N ALA A 172 6.51 -4.85 7.90
CA ALA A 172 6.37 -3.41 7.81
C ALA A 172 6.28 -2.92 6.37
N SER A 173 5.57 -1.82 6.20
CA SER A 173 5.29 -1.17 4.92
C SER A 173 5.93 0.21 4.85
N PRO A 174 6.55 0.58 3.71
CA PRO A 174 6.97 1.95 3.48
C PRO A 174 5.75 2.85 3.29
N MET A 175 5.75 4.00 3.97
CA MET A 175 4.73 5.03 3.85
C MET A 175 5.41 6.38 3.67
N ARG A 176 4.80 7.24 2.84
CA ARG A 176 5.25 8.62 2.67
C ARG A 176 4.82 9.42 3.90
N VAL A 177 5.73 10.19 4.47
CA VAL A 177 5.40 11.11 5.57
C VAL A 177 4.73 12.34 4.98
N VAL A 178 3.52 12.65 5.46
CA VAL A 178 2.76 13.83 5.04
C VAL A 178 3.00 14.97 6.02
N ALA A 179 2.81 14.70 7.31
CA ALA A 179 2.97 15.67 8.39
C ALA A 179 3.33 14.96 9.71
N HIS A 180 3.78 15.74 10.69
CA HIS A 180 3.89 15.27 12.07
C HIS A 180 2.81 15.93 12.90
N TRP A 181 2.16 15.15 13.76
CA TRP A 181 1.10 15.65 14.62
C TRP A 181 1.50 15.48 16.09
N GLU A 182 1.86 16.61 16.69
CA GLU A 182 2.46 16.68 18.02
C GLU A 182 3.69 15.75 18.16
N ALA A 183 3.99 15.33 19.38
CA ALA A 183 5.08 14.40 19.68
C ALA A 183 4.66 12.92 19.58
N ARG A 184 3.42 12.60 19.21
CA ARG A 184 2.86 11.24 19.35
C ARG A 184 2.47 10.57 18.05
N ARG A 185 2.09 11.33 17.03
CA ARG A 185 1.56 10.78 15.78
C ARG A 185 2.28 11.33 14.56
N VAL A 186 2.23 10.55 13.50
CA VAL A 186 2.74 10.92 12.18
C VAL A 186 1.62 10.65 11.19
N GLU A 187 1.35 11.63 10.33
CA GLU A 187 0.46 11.45 9.19
C GLU A 187 1.24 10.80 8.06
N LEU A 188 0.73 9.67 7.58
CA LEU A 188 1.37 8.80 6.61
C LEU A 188 0.43 8.57 5.43
N GLU A 189 1.01 8.47 4.24
CA GLU A 189 0.31 8.10 3.01
C GLU A 189 0.85 6.79 2.45
N THR A 190 -0.05 5.90 2.01
CA THR A 190 0.32 4.65 1.34
C THR A 190 1.01 4.89 0.00
N VAL A 191 2.11 4.16 -0.26
CA VAL A 191 2.85 4.25 -1.53
C VAL A 191 2.18 3.36 -2.58
N VAL A 192 1.51 3.97 -3.57
CA VAL A 192 0.65 3.27 -4.56
C VAL A 192 1.40 2.75 -5.78
N SER A 193 2.46 3.45 -6.17
CA SER A 193 3.34 3.09 -7.28
C SER A 193 4.75 3.41 -6.84
N GLN A 194 5.69 2.48 -7.03
CA GLN A 194 7.07 2.66 -6.57
C GLN A 194 7.98 3.03 -7.76
N PRO A 195 8.21 4.32 -8.05
CA PRO A 195 9.38 4.74 -8.81
C PRO A 195 10.63 4.84 -7.92
N GLU A 196 10.49 4.79 -6.60
CA GLU A 196 11.57 5.05 -5.64
C GLU A 196 12.12 3.75 -5.01
N ALA A 197 13.44 3.73 -4.81
CA ALA A 197 14.22 2.58 -4.35
C ALA A 197 14.06 2.34 -2.83
N HIS A 198 12.97 1.70 -2.41
CA HIS A 198 12.73 1.31 -1.01
C HIS A 198 13.34 -0.06 -0.68
N CYS A 199 13.75 -0.25 0.57
CA CYS A 199 14.32 -1.51 1.06
C CYS A 199 13.31 -2.57 1.47
N HIS A 200 12.06 -2.16 1.67
CA HIS A 200 10.99 -3.03 2.13
C HIS A 200 9.82 -2.85 1.18
N ILE A 201 9.44 -3.93 0.49
CA ILE A 201 8.42 -3.91 -0.57
C ILE A 201 7.22 -4.80 -0.19
N ASN A 202 7.26 -5.49 0.95
CA ASN A 202 6.44 -6.68 1.18
C ASN A 202 5.21 -6.52 2.08
N GLY A 203 4.91 -5.32 2.57
CA GLY A 203 3.65 -5.09 3.28
C GLY A 203 2.52 -4.77 2.31
N PRO A 204 1.27 -5.18 2.56
CA PRO A 204 0.16 -4.93 1.64
C PRO A 204 -0.30 -3.46 1.75
N PRO A 205 0.03 -2.54 0.83
CA PRO A 205 -0.83 -1.38 0.70
C PRO A 205 -2.20 -1.89 0.21
N PRO A 206 -3.31 -1.32 0.70
CA PRO A 206 -4.59 -1.50 0.01
C PRO A 206 -4.38 -1.14 -1.47
N ARG A 207 -4.52 -2.15 -2.34
CA ARG A 207 -4.09 -2.08 -3.75
C ARG A 207 -4.76 -0.89 -4.44
N GLY A 208 -3.95 0.01 -4.99
CA GLY A 208 -4.36 0.97 -6.01
C GLY A 208 -4.75 2.39 -5.55
N TYR A 209 -4.66 2.72 -4.25
CA TYR A 209 -5.04 4.06 -3.76
C TYR A 209 -4.08 4.60 -2.69
N ALA A 210 -3.88 5.93 -2.72
CA ALA A 210 -3.03 6.67 -1.80
C ALA A 210 -3.91 7.12 -0.64
N PHE A 211 -3.93 6.37 0.45
CA PHE A 211 -4.71 6.70 1.63
C PHE A 211 -3.83 7.39 2.66
N GLN A 212 -4.37 8.42 3.31
CA GLN A 212 -3.73 9.14 4.41
C GLN A 212 -4.33 8.69 5.73
N TYR A 213 -3.45 8.35 6.68
CA TYR A 213 -3.81 7.94 8.03
C TYR A 213 -2.84 8.54 9.04
N PHE A 214 -3.27 8.66 10.29
CA PHE A 214 -2.36 8.93 11.39
C PHE A 214 -1.92 7.62 12.02
N VAL A 215 -0.65 7.52 12.38
CA VAL A 215 -0.04 6.34 13.01
C VAL A 215 0.73 6.79 14.26
N SER A 216 0.69 5.97 15.32
CA SER A 216 1.50 6.21 16.51
C SER A 216 2.99 6.16 16.18
N ARG A 217 3.81 7.02 16.78
CA ARG A 217 5.27 6.93 16.63
C ARG A 217 5.84 5.60 17.13
N ASP A 218 5.20 5.00 18.11
CA ASP A 218 5.56 3.68 18.65
C ASP A 218 5.24 2.53 17.67
N ASP A 219 4.43 2.84 16.64
CA ASP A 219 4.09 1.92 15.55
C ASP A 219 4.99 2.11 14.32
N LEU A 220 6.02 2.96 14.42
CA LEU A 220 7.04 3.11 13.39
C LEU A 220 8.24 2.21 13.68
N VAL A 221 8.85 1.68 12.62
CA VAL A 221 10.07 0.90 12.70
C VAL A 221 11.27 1.85 12.68
N PRO A 222 12.25 1.69 13.59
CA PRO A 222 13.55 2.35 13.44
C PRO A 222 14.23 1.92 12.13
N VAL A 223 14.81 2.89 11.43
CA VAL A 223 15.49 2.71 10.15
C VAL A 223 16.79 3.48 10.10
N THR A 224 17.68 3.09 9.19
CA THR A 224 18.82 3.92 8.79
C THR A 224 18.33 5.19 8.09
N THR A 225 18.68 6.37 8.59
CA THR A 225 18.21 7.66 8.04
C THR A 225 18.98 8.08 6.78
N ARG A 226 20.16 7.49 6.59
CA ARG A 226 21.13 7.75 5.51
C ARG A 226 21.88 6.46 5.18
N GLU A 227 22.68 6.49 4.11
CA GLU A 227 23.65 5.42 3.88
C GLU A 227 24.66 5.39 5.04
N VAL A 228 24.91 4.19 5.57
CA VAL A 228 25.85 3.95 6.67
C VAL A 228 26.88 2.94 6.22
N ARG A 229 28.15 3.30 6.35
CA ARG A 229 29.27 2.40 6.12
C ARG A 229 29.99 2.13 7.43
N VAL A 230 30.19 0.85 7.73
CA VAL A 230 30.93 0.35 8.89
C VAL A 230 32.07 -0.52 8.37
N ASP A 231 33.30 -0.18 8.73
CA ASP A 231 34.50 -0.95 8.40
C ASP A 231 35.10 -1.50 9.70
N HIS A 232 35.54 -2.76 9.69
CA HIS A 232 36.11 -3.43 10.85
C HIS A 232 37.63 -3.71 10.67
N PRO A 233 38.40 -3.80 11.77
CA PRO A 233 39.85 -4.06 11.71
C PRO A 233 40.25 -5.39 11.06
N ASP A 234 39.35 -6.37 11.05
CA ASP A 234 39.55 -7.69 10.42
C ASP A 234 39.36 -7.68 8.89
N GLY A 235 39.06 -6.50 8.32
CA GLY A 235 38.81 -6.31 6.89
C GLY A 235 37.36 -6.55 6.47
N SER A 236 36.51 -7.03 7.39
CA SER A 236 35.06 -7.09 7.16
C SER A 236 34.44 -5.69 7.16
N GLY A 237 33.24 -5.57 6.61
CA GLY A 237 32.51 -4.32 6.62
C GLY A 237 31.09 -4.46 6.10
N LEU A 238 30.32 -3.41 6.30
CA LEU A 238 28.91 -3.33 5.97
C LEU A 238 28.64 -1.96 5.37
N THR A 239 27.83 -1.92 4.32
CA THR A 239 27.18 -0.70 3.85
C THR A 239 25.68 -0.94 3.86
N LEU A 240 24.91 -0.10 4.54
CA LEU A 240 23.45 -0.12 4.59
C LEU A 240 22.92 1.09 3.83
N ALA A 241 21.94 0.88 2.94
CA ALA A 241 21.20 1.98 2.32
C ALA A 241 20.32 2.70 3.35
N ALA A 242 19.82 3.89 3.01
CA ALA A 242 18.79 4.55 3.81
C ALA A 242 17.46 3.79 3.73
N GLY A 243 16.79 3.63 4.87
CA GLY A 243 15.51 2.90 4.99
C GLY A 243 15.66 1.42 5.34
N VAL A 244 16.86 0.93 5.64
CA VAL A 244 17.06 -0.40 6.20
C VAL A 244 16.46 -0.44 7.60
N ALA A 245 15.62 -1.43 7.89
CA ALA A 245 14.99 -1.59 9.19
C ALA A 245 16.00 -2.11 10.21
N VAL A 246 15.98 -1.55 11.41
CA VAL A 246 16.87 -1.93 12.50
C VAL A 246 16.09 -2.15 13.78
N ARG A 247 16.53 -3.11 14.60
CA ARG A 247 15.95 -3.42 15.91
C ARG A 247 16.97 -3.10 17.00
N PRO A 248 16.69 -2.18 17.93
CA PRO A 248 17.60 -1.93 19.05
C PRO A 248 17.74 -3.18 19.92
N LEU A 249 18.97 -3.49 20.32
CA LEU A 249 19.30 -4.58 21.22
C LEU A 249 19.64 -4.06 22.63
N PRO A 250 19.52 -4.88 23.68
CA PRO A 250 19.78 -4.43 25.07
C PRO A 250 21.21 -3.91 25.34
N ASP A 251 22.17 -4.28 24.49
CA ASP A 251 23.58 -3.89 24.59
C ASP A 251 23.94 -2.62 23.81
N GLY A 252 22.95 -1.96 23.21
CA GLY A 252 23.12 -0.75 22.42
C GLY A 252 23.44 -0.98 20.94
N ARG A 253 23.65 -2.24 20.52
CA ARG A 253 23.78 -2.59 19.10
C ARG A 253 22.41 -2.65 18.42
N TYR A 254 22.43 -2.81 17.11
CA TYR A 254 21.24 -2.97 16.29
C TYR A 254 21.23 -4.32 15.58
N GLY A 255 20.14 -5.05 15.69
CA GLY A 255 19.85 -6.20 14.85
C GLY A 255 19.30 -5.76 13.50
N VAL A 256 19.83 -6.32 12.42
CA VAL A 256 19.42 -6.04 11.04
C VAL A 256 18.99 -7.34 10.38
N THR A 257 17.82 -7.32 9.73
CA THR A 257 17.32 -8.42 8.91
C THR A 257 17.14 -7.95 7.48
N LEU A 258 17.86 -8.55 6.53
CA LEU A 258 17.77 -8.23 5.10
C LEU A 258 17.80 -9.51 4.27
N ASP A 259 16.78 -9.73 3.45
CA ASP A 259 16.66 -10.90 2.57
C ASP A 259 16.91 -12.24 3.30
N GLY A 260 16.45 -12.35 4.55
CA GLY A 260 16.63 -13.53 5.39
C GLY A 260 18.02 -13.68 6.01
N VAL A 261 18.90 -12.69 5.89
CA VAL A 261 20.17 -12.59 6.62
C VAL A 261 19.96 -11.79 7.89
N GLN A 262 20.45 -12.30 9.01
CA GLN A 262 20.42 -11.62 10.31
C GLN A 262 21.84 -11.40 10.83
N PHE A 263 22.11 -10.18 11.27
CA PHE A 263 23.38 -9.82 11.91
C PHE A 263 23.18 -8.64 12.87
N GLU A 264 24.14 -8.43 13.76
CA GLU A 264 24.16 -7.33 14.71
C GLU A 264 25.27 -6.36 14.33
N VAL A 265 25.00 -5.06 14.42
CA VAL A 265 25.94 -4.02 14.03
C VAL A 265 25.85 -2.84 14.99
N ASP A 266 27.00 -2.22 15.25
CA ASP A 266 27.09 -0.92 15.92
C ASP A 266 26.87 0.19 14.90
N LEU A 267 25.81 0.98 15.09
CA LEU A 267 25.44 2.09 14.20
C LEU A 267 25.54 3.41 14.98
N PRO A 268 26.06 4.48 14.36
CA PRO A 268 26.00 5.80 14.95
C PRO A 268 24.56 6.19 15.31
N GLU A 269 24.34 6.76 16.51
CA GLU A 269 22.99 7.13 16.96
C GLU A 269 22.29 8.10 16.00
N ASP A 270 23.03 9.01 15.36
CA ASP A 270 22.52 9.97 14.37
C ASP A 270 22.11 9.31 13.03
N ALA A 271 22.54 8.07 12.81
CA ALA A 271 22.22 7.31 11.62
C ALA A 271 20.94 6.48 11.74
N VAL A 272 20.34 6.41 12.93
CA VAL A 272 19.08 5.68 13.18
C VAL A 272 17.96 6.66 13.53
N GLY A 273 16.78 6.46 12.94
CA GLY A 273 15.62 7.30 13.18
C GLY A 273 14.34 6.65 12.71
N LEU A 274 13.23 7.38 12.76
CA LEU A 274 11.92 6.88 12.31
C LEU A 274 11.58 7.29 10.86
N GLN A 275 12.48 8.04 10.22
CA GLN A 275 12.26 8.58 8.89
C GLN A 275 13.54 8.54 8.08
N TYR A 276 13.41 8.32 6.78
CA TYR A 276 14.52 8.23 5.84
C TYR A 276 14.16 8.89 4.52
N ARG A 277 15.21 9.16 3.72
CA ARG A 277 15.06 9.49 2.30
C ARG A 277 15.69 8.36 1.49
N PRO A 278 14.98 7.75 0.53
CA PRO A 278 15.54 6.70 -0.31
C PRO A 278 16.86 7.16 -0.95
N SER A 279 17.92 6.37 -0.78
CA SER A 279 19.27 6.70 -1.28
C SER A 279 19.69 5.89 -2.51
N GLY A 280 18.77 5.14 -3.11
CA GLY A 280 19.05 4.20 -4.21
C GLY A 280 19.33 2.79 -3.73
N HIS A 281 19.32 1.83 -4.66
CA HIS A 281 19.65 0.43 -4.40
C HIS A 281 21.10 0.13 -4.75
N PHE A 282 21.73 -0.79 -4.02
CA PHE A 282 22.96 -1.40 -4.52
C PHE A 282 22.59 -2.29 -5.70
N LEU A 283 23.32 -2.17 -6.81
CA LEU A 283 23.08 -3.01 -7.98
C LEU A 283 23.33 -4.47 -7.60
N ARG A 284 22.27 -5.27 -7.60
CA ARG A 284 22.37 -6.71 -7.43
C ARG A 284 23.30 -7.25 -8.51
N GLN A 285 24.41 -7.85 -8.09
CA GLN A 285 25.36 -8.41 -9.04
C GLN A 285 24.85 -9.78 -9.49
N GLU A 286 24.58 -9.91 -10.79
CA GLU A 286 24.11 -11.17 -11.41
C GLU A 286 25.24 -12.19 -11.62
N THR A 287 26.51 -11.79 -11.45
CA THR A 287 27.68 -12.61 -11.75
C THR A 287 28.57 -12.82 -10.53
N GLY A 288 28.71 -14.07 -10.10
CA GLY A 288 29.67 -14.52 -9.09
C GLY A 288 29.50 -16.01 -8.79
N LEU A 289 30.31 -16.53 -7.87
CA LEU A 289 30.31 -17.94 -7.51
C LEU A 289 29.16 -18.20 -6.53
N THR A 290 28.15 -18.98 -6.90
CA THR A 290 27.06 -19.32 -5.96
C THR A 290 27.60 -20.26 -4.89
N LEU A 291 27.63 -19.81 -3.63
CA LEU A 291 27.75 -20.75 -2.52
C LEU A 291 26.36 -21.32 -2.27
N THR A 292 26.19 -22.63 -2.51
CA THR A 292 25.02 -23.32 -1.98
C THR A 292 25.21 -23.49 -0.49
N PRO A 293 24.29 -23.00 0.34
CA PRO A 293 24.26 -23.41 1.72
C PRO A 293 23.85 -24.88 1.70
N ASP A 294 24.79 -25.79 1.92
CA ASP A 294 24.43 -27.11 2.44
C ASP A 294 23.90 -26.99 3.89
N ALA A 295 23.97 -25.79 4.49
CA ALA A 295 23.65 -25.51 5.88
C ALA A 295 22.75 -24.28 6.02
N GLN A 296 21.63 -24.45 6.71
CA GLN A 296 21.18 -23.41 7.64
C GLN A 296 22.36 -23.16 8.61
N GLY A 297 23.00 -21.98 8.59
CA GLY A 297 24.25 -21.80 9.35
C GLY A 297 24.91 -20.41 9.30
N VAL A 298 26.09 -20.31 9.93
CA VAL A 298 26.94 -19.10 10.00
C VAL A 298 27.68 -18.89 8.67
N LEU A 299 27.38 -17.78 7.99
CA LEU A 299 27.99 -17.37 6.72
C LEU A 299 29.42 -16.83 6.88
N GLY A 300 29.73 -16.29 8.05
CA GLY A 300 31.02 -15.68 8.38
C GLY A 300 30.90 -14.77 9.60
N THR A 301 31.92 -13.92 9.80
CA THR A 301 31.90 -12.92 10.86
C THR A 301 31.97 -11.49 10.31
N LEU A 302 31.22 -10.59 10.96
CA LEU A 302 31.23 -9.13 10.74
C LEU A 302 31.68 -8.47 12.04
N GLY A 303 32.91 -7.95 12.07
CA GLY A 303 33.49 -7.38 13.30
C GLY A 303 33.49 -8.36 14.48
N GLY A 304 33.65 -9.66 14.22
CA GLY A 304 33.58 -10.73 15.23
C GLY A 304 32.16 -11.22 15.57
N THR A 305 31.11 -10.65 15.00
CA THR A 305 29.72 -11.12 15.17
C THR A 305 29.37 -12.14 14.11
N GLU A 306 28.73 -13.26 14.47
CA GLU A 306 28.25 -14.25 13.50
C GLU A 306 27.15 -13.68 12.61
N VAL A 307 27.22 -13.99 11.30
CA VAL A 307 26.18 -13.63 10.33
C VAL A 307 25.47 -14.90 9.89
N HIS A 308 24.14 -14.96 10.02
CA HIS A 308 23.34 -16.15 9.70
C HIS A 308 22.48 -15.90 8.45
N GLY A 309 22.28 -16.92 7.60
CA GLY A 309 21.41 -16.81 6.42
C GLY A 309 20.76 -18.13 6.00
N ALA A 310 19.62 -18.02 5.30
CA ALA A 310 18.78 -19.16 4.91
C ALA A 310 18.60 -19.34 3.38
N GLN A 311 19.29 -18.56 2.54
CA GLN A 311 19.15 -18.53 1.08
C GLN A 311 20.52 -18.75 0.38
N PRO A 312 20.57 -19.19 -0.89
CA PRO A 312 21.81 -19.27 -1.66
C PRO A 312 22.31 -17.89 -2.11
N TRP A 313 23.62 -17.66 -2.00
CA TRP A 313 24.23 -16.35 -2.27
C TRP A 313 25.32 -16.40 -3.33
N VAL A 314 25.44 -15.30 -4.06
CA VAL A 314 26.52 -15.03 -5.00
C VAL A 314 27.71 -14.48 -4.23
N VAL A 315 28.81 -15.23 -4.21
CA VAL A 315 30.07 -14.88 -3.56
C VAL A 315 31.10 -14.49 -4.60
N GLN A 316 31.62 -13.27 -4.44
CA GLN A 316 32.79 -12.84 -5.16
C GLN A 316 34.03 -13.01 -4.28
N GLY A 317 34.78 -14.09 -4.52
CA GLY A 317 36.10 -14.31 -3.94
C GLY A 317 37.20 -14.12 -5.00
N ARG A 318 38.36 -13.62 -4.58
CA ARG A 318 39.60 -13.84 -5.36
C ARG A 318 40.12 -15.23 -5.00
N GLN A 319 40.05 -16.17 -5.94
CA GLN A 319 40.73 -17.46 -5.78
C GLN A 319 42.23 -17.23 -5.57
N GLY A 320 42.81 -17.86 -4.53
CA GLY A 320 44.25 -17.81 -4.24
C GLY A 320 44.68 -16.93 -3.06
N LEU A 321 43.76 -16.34 -2.30
CA LEU A 321 44.09 -15.65 -1.04
C LEU A 321 43.97 -16.59 0.16
N VAL A 322 44.85 -16.42 1.14
CA VAL A 322 44.90 -17.19 2.40
C VAL A 322 43.67 -16.94 3.29
N GLU A 323 42.98 -15.81 3.07
CA GLU A 323 41.75 -15.43 3.78
C GLU A 323 40.71 -14.93 2.75
N PRO A 324 39.69 -15.74 2.43
CA PRO A 324 38.66 -15.32 1.48
C PRO A 324 37.77 -14.23 2.11
N ILE A 325 37.74 -13.05 1.47
CA ILE A 325 36.69 -12.06 1.71
C ILE A 325 35.54 -12.35 0.76
N VAL A 326 34.35 -12.50 1.32
CA VAL A 326 33.09 -12.73 0.62
C VAL A 326 32.31 -11.42 0.59
N THR A 327 31.93 -10.95 -0.60
CA THR A 327 31.02 -9.81 -0.71
C THR A 327 29.61 -10.29 -1.04
N LEU A 328 28.63 -9.93 -0.20
CA LEU A 328 27.21 -10.15 -0.41
C LEU A 328 26.56 -8.80 -0.73
N ARG A 329 25.72 -8.74 -1.76
CA ARG A 329 24.98 -7.54 -2.12
C ARG A 329 23.50 -7.85 -2.28
N THR A 330 22.67 -7.11 -1.57
CA THR A 330 21.23 -7.02 -1.76
C THR A 330 20.89 -5.66 -2.36
N ASP A 331 19.62 -5.39 -2.64
CA ASP A 331 19.21 -4.06 -3.08
C ASP A 331 19.48 -3.00 -2.00
N CYS A 332 19.69 -3.40 -0.74
CA CYS A 332 19.77 -2.50 0.41
C CYS A 332 20.96 -2.64 1.35
N ALA A 333 21.83 -3.62 1.09
CA ALA A 333 23.09 -3.72 1.78
C ALA A 333 24.20 -4.32 0.93
N GLU A 334 25.42 -3.94 1.27
CA GLU A 334 26.64 -4.63 0.89
C GLU A 334 27.33 -5.14 2.17
N LEU A 335 27.51 -6.45 2.29
CA LEU A 335 28.30 -7.06 3.34
C LEU A 335 29.63 -7.55 2.76
N ARG A 336 30.73 -7.19 3.38
CA ARG A 336 32.05 -7.79 3.16
C ARG A 336 32.38 -8.62 4.39
N LEU A 337 32.31 -9.93 4.24
CA LEU A 337 32.52 -10.89 5.31
C LEU A 337 33.89 -11.53 5.18
N ARG A 338 34.55 -11.75 6.32
CA ARG A 338 35.69 -12.64 6.37
C ARG A 338 35.17 -14.06 6.53
N ALA A 339 35.49 -14.92 5.57
CA ALA A 339 35.08 -16.31 5.61
C ALA A 339 36.21 -17.20 6.15
N GLU A 340 35.84 -18.15 7.02
CA GLU A 340 36.74 -19.22 7.43
C GLU A 340 36.81 -20.26 6.29
N PRO A 341 38.01 -20.55 5.73
CA PRO A 341 38.16 -21.45 4.59
C PRO A 341 37.51 -22.82 4.80
N GLU A 342 37.50 -23.30 6.05
CA GLU A 342 36.98 -24.61 6.44
C GLU A 342 35.45 -24.69 6.42
N ARG A 343 34.75 -23.55 6.38
CA ARG A 343 33.27 -23.46 6.41
C ARG A 343 32.66 -23.12 5.05
N LEU A 344 33.49 -22.90 4.02
CA LEU A 344 33.03 -22.58 2.67
C LEU A 344 32.90 -23.84 1.82
N THR A 345 31.68 -24.37 1.66
CA THR A 345 31.37 -25.33 0.60
C THR A 345 30.96 -24.59 -0.67
N VAL A 346 31.70 -24.80 -1.75
CA VAL A 346 31.35 -24.32 -3.09
C VAL A 346 30.49 -25.39 -3.75
N ALA A 347 29.27 -25.03 -4.16
CA ALA A 347 28.48 -25.90 -5.03
C ALA A 347 29.21 -26.09 -6.37
N PRO A 348 29.22 -27.30 -6.95
CA PRO A 348 29.75 -27.53 -8.29
C PRO A 348 29.03 -26.72 -9.38
#